data_AF-A0A4S0RW27-F1
#
_entry.id   AF-A0A4S0RW27-F1
#
_cell.length_a   1.000
_cell.length_b   1.000
_cell.length_c   1.000
_cell.angle_alpha   90.00
_cell.angle_beta   90.00
_cell.angle_gamma   90.00
#
_symmetry.space_group_name_H-M   'P 1'
#
loop_
_entity.id
_entity.type
_entity.pdbx_description
1 polymer ?
#
loop_
_entity_poly.entity_id
_entity_poly.type
_entity_poly.pdbx_seq_one_letter_code
_entity_poly.pdbx_strand_id
1 'polypeptide(L)'
;MIRLMAALGLGLAAAALALTNVVLYEAPVDISPTAPPAQRNTREPQAGATGLPDAVDSTGFAETFARPLFTPTRRRFLPSPKEPTTPAQMEAVPATPAAPVASAPPAPAPALLGISINGGSARVLLKSAGAEAANWYGNGETIDGWTVSGVEKDAATLERRGKLARILLYPLTPPTSPTGGGDGL
;
A
#
# COMPACT_ATOMS: atom_id res chain seq x y z
N MET A 1 -46.06 -38.37 -35.91
CA MET A 1 -45.59 -39.17 -34.76
C MET A 1 -44.17 -38.80 -34.33
N ILE A 2 -43.18 -38.77 -35.23
CA ILE A 2 -41.76 -38.49 -34.90
C ILE A 2 -41.54 -37.12 -34.20
N ARG A 3 -42.19 -36.04 -34.67
CA ARG A 3 -42.07 -34.70 -34.06
C ARG A 3 -42.65 -34.61 -32.65
N LEU A 4 -43.72 -35.34 -32.37
CA LEU A 4 -44.33 -35.42 -31.04
C LEU A 4 -43.39 -36.13 -30.06
N MET A 5 -42.77 -37.23 -30.50
CA MET A 5 -41.79 -37.98 -29.71
C MET A 5 -40.53 -37.16 -29.44
N ALA A 6 -40.06 -36.38 -30.42
CA ALA A 6 -38.92 -35.47 -30.25
C ALA A 6 -39.21 -34.35 -29.24
N ALA A 7 -40.40 -33.73 -29.31
CA ALA A 7 -40.81 -32.70 -28.36
C ALA A 7 -40.98 -33.25 -26.94
N LEU A 8 -41.53 -34.46 -26.80
CA LEU A 8 -41.65 -35.14 -25.51
C LEU A 8 -40.28 -35.45 -24.91
N GLY A 9 -39.35 -35.97 -25.73
CA GLY A 9 -37.99 -36.27 -25.30
C GLY A 9 -37.22 -35.02 -24.85
N LEU A 10 -37.35 -33.91 -25.57
CA LEU A 10 -36.72 -32.65 -25.20
C LEU A 10 -37.30 -32.08 -23.89
N GLY A 11 -38.62 -32.16 -23.71
CA GLY A 11 -39.28 -31.75 -22.48
C GLY A 11 -38.82 -32.57 -21.27
N LEU A 12 -38.66 -33.88 -21.44
CA LEU A 12 -38.20 -34.79 -20.40
C LEU A 12 -36.73 -34.52 -20.02
N ALA A 13 -35.87 -34.25 -21.01
CA ALA A 13 -34.48 -33.87 -20.77
C ALA A 13 -34.37 -32.52 -20.03
N ALA A 14 -35.17 -31.52 -20.42
CA ALA A 14 -35.19 -30.22 -19.76
C ALA A 14 -35.68 -30.32 -18.31
N ALA A 15 -36.72 -31.13 -18.06
CA ALA A 15 -37.21 -31.39 -16.71
C ALA A 15 -36.17 -32.10 -15.84
N ALA A 16 -35.44 -33.09 -16.40
CA ALA A 16 -34.36 -33.77 -15.71
C ALA A 16 -33.23 -32.80 -15.32
N LEU A 17 -32.78 -31.94 -16.25
CA LEU A 17 -31.76 -30.93 -15.97
C LEU A 17 -32.21 -29.95 -14.87
N ALA A 18 -33.45 -29.47 -14.94
CA ALA A 18 -34.00 -28.56 -13.94
C ALA A 18 -34.02 -29.21 -12.55
N LEU A 19 -34.45 -30.48 -12.47
CA LEU A 19 -34.46 -31.24 -11.21
C LEU A 19 -33.05 -31.44 -10.66
N THR A 20 -32.08 -31.81 -11.51
CA THR A 20 -30.67 -31.95 -11.11
C THR A 20 -30.13 -30.64 -10.55
N ASN A 21 -30.44 -29.50 -11.17
CA ASN A 21 -29.98 -28.20 -10.69
C ASN A 21 -30.56 -27.85 -9.31
N VAL A 22 -31.84 -28.16 -9.06
CA VAL A 22 -32.47 -27.97 -7.74
C VAL A 22 -31.82 -28.86 -6.68
N VAL A 23 -31.54 -30.13 -7.01
CA VAL A 23 -30.86 -31.05 -6.09
C VAL A 23 -29.45 -30.57 -5.76
N LEU A 24 -28.70 -30.05 -6.74
CA LEU A 24 -27.36 -29.47 -6.50
C LEU A 24 -27.41 -28.20 -5.65
N TYR A 25 -28.47 -27.39 -5.77
CA TYR A 25 -28.64 -26.17 -4.99
C TYR A 25 -28.88 -26.46 -3.51
N GLU A 26 -29.67 -27.49 -3.20
CA GLU A 26 -29.99 -27.90 -1.83
C GLU A 26 -28.91 -28.79 -1.21
N ALA A 27 -27.99 -29.34 -2.01
CA ALA A 27 -26.91 -30.17 -1.51
C ALA A 27 -25.89 -29.31 -0.73
N PRO A 28 -25.63 -29.59 0.56
CA PRO A 28 -24.61 -28.87 1.30
C PRO A 28 -23.24 -29.15 0.69
N VAL A 29 -22.50 -28.09 0.41
CA VAL A 29 -21.11 -28.19 -0.06
C VAL A 29 -20.25 -28.70 1.10
N ASP A 30 -19.61 -29.86 0.91
CA ASP A 30 -18.62 -30.34 1.87
C ASP A 30 -17.39 -29.42 1.84
N ILE A 31 -17.27 -28.61 2.89
CA ILE A 31 -16.13 -27.71 3.14
C ILE A 31 -15.18 -28.28 4.19
N SER A 32 -15.32 -29.56 4.52
CA SER A 32 -14.40 -30.23 5.43
C SER A 32 -12.97 -30.07 4.90
N PRO A 33 -11.98 -29.76 5.75
CA PRO A 33 -10.61 -29.63 5.31
C PRO A 33 -10.18 -30.94 4.62
N THR A 34 -10.03 -30.91 3.30
CA THR A 34 -9.29 -31.96 2.61
C THR A 34 -7.91 -31.99 3.24
N ALA A 35 -7.47 -33.16 3.70
CA ALA A 35 -6.17 -33.33 4.34
C ALA A 35 -5.13 -32.47 3.60
N PRO A 36 -4.31 -31.68 4.33
CA PRO A 36 -3.27 -30.89 3.68
C PRO A 36 -2.50 -31.83 2.76
N PRO A 37 -2.27 -31.49 1.48
CA PRO A 37 -1.39 -32.29 0.66
C PRO A 37 -0.10 -32.46 1.47
N ALA A 38 0.27 -33.69 1.80
CA ALA A 38 1.45 -34.04 2.60
C ALA A 38 2.78 -33.54 2.00
N GLN A 39 2.69 -32.78 0.90
CA GLN A 39 3.77 -32.35 0.05
C GLN A 39 3.72 -30.86 -0.31
N ARG A 40 2.91 -30.04 0.37
CA ARG A 40 3.01 -28.58 0.26
C ARG A 40 3.82 -28.03 1.42
N ASN A 41 5.14 -28.01 1.21
CA ASN A 41 6.15 -27.23 1.94
C ASN A 41 6.59 -27.75 3.31
N THR A 42 7.14 -28.96 3.39
CA THR A 42 8.41 -29.09 4.11
C THR A 42 9.51 -28.54 3.19
N ARG A 43 9.65 -27.22 3.15
CA ARG A 43 10.94 -26.65 2.77
C ARG A 43 11.87 -27.11 3.88
N GLU A 44 12.73 -28.07 3.57
CA GLU A 44 13.87 -28.40 4.41
C GLU A 44 14.53 -27.07 4.81
N PRO A 45 14.75 -26.79 6.10
CA PRO A 45 15.27 -25.50 6.53
C PRO A 45 16.56 -25.29 5.75
N GLN A 46 16.56 -24.33 4.83
CA GLN A 46 17.77 -23.96 4.11
C GLN A 46 18.71 -23.43 5.18
N ALA A 47 19.67 -24.25 5.58
CA ALA A 47 20.78 -23.81 6.40
C ALA A 47 21.46 -22.67 5.64
N GLY A 48 21.31 -21.44 6.15
CA GLY A 48 21.82 -20.24 5.50
C GLY A 48 20.75 -19.35 4.89
N ALA A 49 19.74 -18.95 5.66
CA ALA A 49 19.15 -17.62 5.47
C ALA A 49 20.15 -16.59 6.02
N THR A 50 21.23 -16.32 5.29
CA THR A 50 22.25 -15.35 5.70
C THR A 50 21.64 -13.96 5.58
N GLY A 51 21.13 -13.43 6.70
CA GLY A 51 20.51 -12.10 6.75
C GLY A 51 19.29 -11.98 7.66
N LEU A 52 18.77 -13.08 8.22
CA LEU A 52 17.85 -12.96 9.37
C LEU A 52 18.69 -12.81 10.65
N PRO A 53 18.40 -11.82 11.51
CA PRO A 53 19.06 -11.75 12.81
C PRO A 53 18.68 -12.99 13.63
N ASP A 54 19.67 -13.63 14.26
CA ASP A 54 19.51 -14.86 15.07
C ASP A 54 18.50 -14.71 16.22
N ALA A 55 18.28 -13.48 16.66
CA ALA A 55 17.18 -13.09 17.53
C ALA A 55 16.69 -11.70 17.12
N VAL A 56 15.42 -11.59 16.76
CA VAL A 56 14.75 -10.29 16.70
C VAL A 56 14.58 -9.85 18.16
N ASP A 57 15.23 -8.74 18.54
CA ASP A 57 15.02 -8.13 19.84
C ASP A 57 13.55 -7.69 19.95
N SER A 58 12.74 -8.52 20.62
CA SER A 58 11.30 -8.33 20.75
C SER A 58 10.93 -7.37 21.88
N THR A 59 11.91 -6.85 22.63
CA THR A 59 11.68 -6.00 23.81
C THR A 59 10.99 -4.68 23.46
N GLY A 60 11.19 -4.16 22.24
CA GLY A 60 10.54 -2.93 21.74
C GLY A 60 9.10 -3.10 21.23
N PHE A 61 8.55 -4.31 21.22
CA PHE A 61 7.21 -4.59 20.66
C PHE A 61 6.19 -5.01 21.72
N ALA A 62 6.42 -4.70 23.00
CA ALA A 62 5.51 -5.02 24.10
C ALA A 62 4.05 -4.58 23.82
N GLU A 63 3.86 -3.39 23.24
CA GLU A 63 2.56 -2.87 22.80
C GLU A 63 1.80 -3.77 21.81
N THR A 64 2.52 -4.52 20.98
CA THR A 64 1.91 -5.41 19.97
C THR A 64 1.32 -6.65 20.63
N PHE A 65 1.99 -7.18 21.66
CA PHE A 65 1.48 -8.30 22.45
C PHE A 65 0.41 -7.85 23.45
N ALA A 66 0.46 -6.60 23.93
CA ALA A 66 -0.55 -6.02 24.81
C ALA A 66 -1.88 -5.72 24.10
N ARG A 67 -1.91 -5.70 22.75
CA ARG A 67 -3.10 -5.41 21.94
C ARG A 67 -3.44 -6.60 21.04
N PRO A 68 -3.97 -7.70 21.59
CA PRO A 68 -4.31 -8.87 20.78
C PRO A 68 -5.34 -8.49 19.71
N LEU A 69 -4.93 -8.60 18.44
CA LEU A 69 -5.72 -8.17 17.27
C LEU A 69 -6.95 -9.06 17.03
N PHE A 70 -6.96 -10.26 17.60
CA PHE A 70 -7.94 -11.31 17.32
C PHE A 70 -8.73 -11.78 18.55
N THR A 71 -8.94 -10.93 19.56
CA THR A 71 -9.86 -11.25 20.66
C THR A 71 -11.25 -10.65 20.43
N PRO A 72 -12.33 -11.36 20.84
CA PRO A 72 -13.71 -10.84 20.75
C PRO A 72 -13.93 -9.54 21.55
N THR A 73 -13.11 -9.31 22.59
CA THR A 73 -13.11 -8.13 23.46
C THR A 73 -12.26 -6.97 22.93
N ARG A 74 -11.97 -6.94 21.61
CA ARG A 74 -11.34 -5.78 20.97
C ARG A 74 -12.12 -4.50 21.30
N ARG A 75 -11.46 -3.55 21.97
CA ARG A 75 -12.04 -2.22 22.23
C ARG A 75 -12.42 -1.58 20.89
N ARG A 76 -13.70 -1.18 20.73
CA ARG A 76 -14.13 -0.42 19.55
C ARG A 76 -13.33 0.87 19.47
N PHE A 77 -12.83 1.18 18.27
CA PHE A 77 -12.27 2.49 17.99
C PHE A 77 -13.39 3.53 18.16
N LEU A 78 -13.21 4.45 19.11
CA LEU A 78 -14.02 5.65 19.23
C LEU A 78 -13.20 6.78 18.60
N PRO A 79 -13.62 7.35 17.46
CA PRO A 79 -12.96 8.52 16.92
C PRO A 79 -13.02 9.64 17.96
N SER A 80 -11.86 10.21 18.30
CA SER A 80 -11.81 11.43 19.10
C SER A 80 -12.71 12.48 18.44
N PRO A 81 -13.51 13.23 19.22
CA PRO A 81 -14.26 14.36 18.68
C PRO A 81 -13.31 15.25 17.89
N LYS A 82 -13.56 15.42 16.59
CA LYS A 82 -12.87 16.44 15.79
C LYS A 82 -13.22 17.77 16.44
N GLU A 83 -12.24 18.47 16.99
CA GLU A 83 -12.40 19.89 17.26
C GLU A 83 -12.82 20.56 15.95
N PRO A 84 -13.90 21.36 15.95
CA PRO A 84 -14.26 22.14 14.79
C PRO A 84 -13.08 23.05 14.47
N THR A 85 -12.42 22.76 13.36
CA THR A 85 -11.42 23.66 12.77
C THR A 85 -12.22 24.84 12.25
N THR A 86 -12.37 25.87 13.10
CA THR A 86 -12.85 27.18 12.66
C THR A 86 -11.98 27.58 11.47
N PRO A 87 -12.55 27.88 10.29
CA PRO A 87 -11.78 28.45 9.20
C PRO A 87 -11.17 29.75 9.73
N ALA A 88 -9.85 29.75 9.94
CA ALA A 88 -9.15 30.98 10.25
C ALA A 88 -9.35 31.90 9.06
N GLN A 89 -10.18 32.93 9.26
CA GLN A 89 -10.37 34.01 8.32
C GLN A 89 -8.99 34.66 8.14
N MET A 90 -8.34 34.37 7.02
CA MET A 90 -7.09 35.01 6.64
C MET A 90 -7.39 36.50 6.46
N GLU A 91 -7.05 37.30 7.46
CA GLU A 91 -6.87 38.73 7.29
C GLU A 91 -5.81 38.94 6.20
N ALA A 92 -6.24 39.54 5.10
CA ALA A 92 -5.35 39.97 4.04
C ALA A 92 -4.47 41.11 4.58
N VAL A 93 -3.28 40.77 5.04
CA VAL A 93 -2.21 41.74 5.32
C VAL A 93 -1.85 42.43 4.00
N PRO A 94 -1.78 43.77 3.94
CA PRO A 94 -1.38 44.47 2.72
C PRO A 94 0.04 44.06 2.31
N ALA A 95 0.21 43.70 1.04
CA ALA A 95 1.50 43.30 0.49
C ALA A 95 2.46 44.50 0.44
N THR A 96 3.41 44.55 1.38
CA THR A 96 4.60 45.39 1.26
C THR A 96 5.49 44.83 0.14
N PRO A 97 6.03 45.65 -0.79
CA PRO A 97 6.91 45.17 -1.84
C PRO A 97 8.19 44.57 -1.24
N ALA A 98 8.38 43.26 -1.39
CA ALA A 98 9.59 42.59 -0.92
C ALA A 98 10.78 42.94 -1.82
N ALA A 99 11.84 43.45 -1.19
CA ALA A 99 13.15 43.66 -1.78
C ALA A 99 13.75 42.35 -2.36
N PRO A 100 14.73 42.42 -3.28
CA PRO A 100 15.28 41.23 -3.92
C PRO A 100 15.97 40.34 -2.89
N VAL A 101 15.34 39.20 -2.56
CA VAL A 101 15.92 38.24 -1.63
C VAL A 101 17.08 37.53 -2.30
N ALA A 102 18.28 37.71 -1.73
CA ALA A 102 19.44 36.91 -2.06
C ALA A 102 19.09 35.41 -1.97
N SER A 103 19.56 34.66 -2.95
CA SER A 103 19.25 33.23 -3.11
C SER A 103 19.72 32.46 -1.88
N ALA A 104 18.77 32.05 -1.04
CA ALA A 104 19.02 31.08 0.02
C ALA A 104 19.52 29.76 -0.60
N PRO A 105 20.42 29.02 0.09
CA PRO A 105 20.93 27.74 -0.38
C PRO A 105 19.78 26.78 -0.73
N PRO A 106 19.97 25.83 -1.66
CA PRO A 106 18.92 24.92 -2.06
C PRO A 106 18.45 24.12 -0.84
N ALA A 107 17.25 24.44 -0.32
CA ALA A 107 16.67 23.61 0.72
C ALA A 107 16.58 22.18 0.17
N PRO A 108 17.06 21.17 0.91
CA PRO A 108 17.08 19.78 0.47
C PRO A 108 15.69 19.34 0.01
N ALA A 109 15.65 18.52 -1.02
CA ALA A 109 14.39 18.00 -1.54
C ALA A 109 13.69 17.17 -0.44
N PRO A 110 12.37 17.30 -0.27
CA PRO A 110 11.62 16.53 0.73
C PRO A 110 11.72 15.04 0.43
N ALA A 111 11.75 14.22 1.49
CA ALA A 111 11.83 12.78 1.35
C ALA A 111 10.45 12.21 0.95
N LEU A 112 10.42 11.42 -0.12
CA LEU A 112 9.23 10.68 -0.56
C LEU A 112 9.15 9.37 0.20
N LEU A 113 8.12 9.20 1.02
CA LEU A 113 7.96 8.03 1.89
C LEU A 113 6.88 7.07 1.40
N GLY A 114 5.96 7.54 0.56
CA GLY A 114 4.84 6.73 0.11
C GLY A 114 4.09 7.35 -1.04
N ILE A 115 3.41 6.49 -1.80
CA ILE A 115 2.57 6.87 -2.93
C ILE A 115 1.24 6.12 -2.80
N SER A 116 0.14 6.83 -3.03
CA SER A 116 -1.21 6.27 -3.04
C SER A 116 -1.92 6.68 -4.32
N ILE A 117 -2.31 5.70 -5.13
CA ILE A 117 -3.01 5.90 -6.39
C ILE A 117 -4.34 5.16 -6.32
N ASN A 118 -5.44 5.89 -6.26
CA ASN A 118 -6.80 5.35 -6.21
C ASN A 118 -7.65 5.95 -7.32
N GLY A 119 -7.92 5.14 -8.36
CA GLY A 119 -9.02 5.32 -9.33
C GLY A 119 -9.19 6.70 -9.98
N GLY A 120 -8.14 7.51 -10.05
CA GLY A 120 -8.18 8.89 -10.56
C GLY A 120 -7.57 9.95 -9.64
N SER A 121 -7.26 9.60 -8.38
CA SER A 121 -6.55 10.47 -7.44
C SER A 121 -5.19 9.87 -7.09
N ALA A 122 -4.14 10.69 -7.18
CA ALA A 122 -2.79 10.32 -6.77
C ALA A 122 -2.33 11.25 -5.65
N ARG A 123 -1.77 10.66 -4.59
CA ARG A 123 -1.22 11.37 -3.43
C ARG A 123 0.16 10.84 -3.10
N VAL A 124 1.01 11.71 -2.60
CA VAL A 124 2.37 11.42 -2.16
C VAL A 124 2.54 11.75 -0.70
N LEU A 125 3.15 10.86 0.05
CA LEU A 125 3.52 11.08 1.44
C LEU A 125 4.91 11.73 1.45
N LEU A 126 4.94 13.02 1.73
CA LEU A 126 6.18 13.81 1.75
C LEU A 126 6.53 14.17 3.19
N LYS A 127 7.82 14.02 3.49
CA LYS A 127 8.43 14.46 4.76
C LYS A 127 9.39 15.60 4.47
N SER A 128 9.11 16.77 5.05
CA SER A 128 10.01 17.92 5.01
C SER A 128 11.34 17.57 5.67
N ALA A 129 12.43 18.15 5.17
CA ALA A 129 13.74 17.99 5.76
C ALA A 129 13.80 18.66 7.15
N GLY A 130 13.67 17.84 8.20
CA GLY A 130 13.66 18.28 9.60
C GLY A 130 12.30 18.20 10.30
N ALA A 131 11.21 17.93 9.58
CA ALA A 131 9.93 17.61 10.21
C ALA A 131 9.92 16.15 10.69
N GLU A 132 9.31 15.87 11.84
CA GLU A 132 9.10 14.49 12.28
C GLU A 132 7.91 13.84 11.56
N ALA A 133 6.87 14.64 11.31
CA ALA A 133 5.64 14.22 10.66
C ALA A 133 5.73 14.27 9.14
N ALA A 134 5.11 13.29 8.49
CA ALA A 134 4.92 13.24 7.04
C ALA A 134 3.43 13.41 6.72
N ASN A 135 3.12 14.18 5.68
CA ASN A 135 1.74 14.47 5.27
C ASN A 135 1.49 14.02 3.83
N TRP A 136 0.23 13.72 3.54
CA TRP A 136 -0.22 13.35 2.20
C TRP A 136 -0.52 14.60 1.38
N TYR A 137 0.13 14.72 0.24
CA TYR A 137 -0.05 15.82 -0.71
C TYR A 137 -0.59 15.32 -2.04
N GLY A 138 -1.54 16.06 -2.61
CA GLY A 138 -2.05 15.84 -3.98
C GLY A 138 -1.25 16.59 -5.05
N ASN A 139 -1.56 16.31 -6.32
CA ASN A 139 -1.06 17.12 -7.43
C ASN A 139 -1.45 18.60 -7.25
N GLY A 140 -0.49 19.51 -7.41
CA GLY A 140 -0.65 20.96 -7.25
C GLY A 140 -0.46 21.48 -5.82
N GLU A 141 -0.37 20.61 -4.81
CA GLU A 141 -0.09 21.03 -3.45
C GLU A 141 1.42 21.30 -3.24
N THR A 142 1.73 22.20 -2.30
CA THR A 142 3.10 22.70 -2.09
C THR A 142 3.58 22.42 -0.67
N ILE A 143 4.82 21.93 -0.55
CA ILE A 143 5.55 21.70 0.70
C ILE A 143 6.95 22.33 0.60
N ASP A 144 7.30 23.22 1.54
CA ASP A 144 8.60 23.92 1.58
C ASP A 144 9.05 24.58 0.26
N GLY A 145 8.06 25.03 -0.53
CA GLY A 145 8.28 25.62 -1.85
C GLY A 145 8.53 24.62 -2.98
N TRP A 146 8.27 23.33 -2.75
CA TRP A 146 8.17 22.29 -3.78
C TRP A 146 6.70 21.99 -4.07
N THR A 147 6.29 22.13 -5.32
CA THR A 147 4.94 21.82 -5.81
C THR A 147 4.92 20.43 -6.43
N VAL A 148 3.95 19.58 -6.08
CA VAL A 148 3.82 18.26 -6.70
C VAL A 148 3.26 18.41 -8.11
N SER A 149 4.08 18.17 -9.14
CA SER A 149 3.67 18.30 -10.54
C SER A 149 3.24 16.98 -11.17
N GLY A 150 3.73 15.84 -10.65
CA GLY A 150 3.35 14.52 -11.11
C GLY A 150 3.58 13.43 -10.07
N VAL A 151 2.72 12.42 -10.09
CA VAL A 151 2.82 11.24 -9.21
C VAL A 151 2.75 10.00 -10.09
N GLU A 152 3.84 9.25 -10.11
CA GLU A 152 3.98 7.95 -10.79
C GLU A 152 3.89 6.80 -9.78
N LYS A 153 3.95 5.55 -10.25
CA LYS A 153 3.88 4.36 -9.38
C LYS A 153 5.08 4.19 -8.44
N ASP A 154 6.24 4.71 -8.84
CA ASP A 154 7.54 4.47 -8.23
C ASP A 154 8.30 5.77 -7.92
N ALA A 155 7.75 6.91 -8.32
CA ALA A 155 8.38 8.21 -8.19
C ALA A 155 7.37 9.35 -8.09
N ALA A 156 7.81 10.47 -7.53
CA ALA A 156 7.10 11.73 -7.55
C ALA A 156 7.95 12.80 -8.24
N THR A 157 7.33 13.59 -9.10
CA THR A 157 7.95 14.76 -9.73
C THR A 157 7.53 16.00 -8.96
N LEU A 158 8.50 16.71 -8.40
CA LEU A 158 8.34 17.94 -7.64
C LEU A 158 8.94 19.09 -8.42
N GLU A 159 8.26 20.24 -8.44
CA GLU A 159 8.71 21.45 -9.09
C GLU A 159 9.06 22.52 -8.05
N ARG A 160 10.20 23.19 -8.23
CA ARG A 160 10.57 24.36 -7.44
C ARG A 160 11.23 25.41 -8.32
N ARG A 161 10.62 26.58 -8.44
CA ARG A 161 11.12 27.72 -9.25
C ARG A 161 11.50 27.29 -10.69
N GLY A 162 10.65 26.50 -11.34
CA GLY A 162 10.86 25.99 -12.70
C GLY A 162 11.88 24.85 -12.82
N LYS A 163 12.41 24.33 -11.70
CA LYS A 163 13.24 23.11 -11.70
C LYS A 163 12.41 21.91 -11.27
N LEU A 164 12.36 20.90 -12.14
CA LEU A 164 11.74 19.62 -11.86
C LEU A 164 12.76 18.69 -11.20
N ALA A 165 12.40 18.12 -10.07
CA ALA A 165 13.14 17.08 -9.37
C ALA A 165 12.29 15.82 -9.28
N ARG A 166 12.76 14.75 -9.92
CA ARG A 166 12.14 13.42 -9.80
C ARG A 166 12.75 12.70 -8.61
N ILE A 167 11.93 12.32 -7.64
CA ILE A 167 12.34 11.59 -6.45
C ILE A 167 11.76 10.18 -6.52
N LEU A 168 12.63 9.18 -6.43
CA LEU A 168 12.22 7.78 -6.38
C LEU A 168 11.72 7.43 -4.98
N LEU A 169 10.67 6.61 -4.92
CA LEU A 169 10.20 6.03 -3.67
C LEU A 169 11.20 5.01 -3.11
N TYR A 170 11.89 4.29 -4.01
CA TYR A 170 12.89 3.31 -3.65
C TYR A 170 14.25 3.71 -4.24
N PRO A 171 15.29 3.88 -3.40
CA PRO A 171 16.63 4.09 -3.92
C PRO A 171 17.09 2.82 -4.65
N LEU A 172 17.74 3.00 -5.80
CA LEU A 172 18.47 1.91 -6.47
C LEU A 172 19.64 1.54 -5.57
N THR A 173 19.52 0.44 -4.82
CA THR A 173 20.65 -0.09 -4.05
C THR A 173 21.77 -0.42 -5.04
N PRO A 174 22.97 0.18 -4.92
CA PRO A 174 24.10 -0.24 -5.72
C PRO A 174 24.35 -1.73 -5.48
N PRO A 175 24.65 -2.54 -6.51
CA PRO A 175 25.14 -3.88 -6.26
C PRO A 175 26.42 -3.74 -5.43
N THR A 176 26.41 -4.25 -4.21
CA THR A 176 27.62 -4.45 -3.43
C THR A 176 28.50 -5.39 -4.25
N SER A 177 29.55 -4.84 -4.88
CA SER A 177 30.57 -5.65 -5.53
C SER A 177 31.06 -6.68 -4.51
N PRO A 178 31.02 -7.99 -4.80
CA PRO A 178 31.67 -8.96 -3.95
C PRO A 178 33.17 -8.64 -3.99
N THR A 179 33.69 -8.13 -2.87
CA THR A 179 35.12 -8.07 -2.60
C THR A 179 35.71 -9.45 -2.89
N GLY A 180 36.66 -9.48 -3.81
CA GLY A 180 37.09 -10.67 -4.53
C GLY A 180 37.54 -11.81 -3.62
N GLY A 181 37.16 -13.02 -4.01
CA GLY A 181 37.84 -14.22 -3.58
C GLY A 181 39.14 -14.42 -4.35
N GLY A 182 40.14 -14.96 -3.66
CA GLY A 182 41.17 -15.80 -4.25
C GLY A 182 42.49 -15.12 -4.60
N ASP A 183 43.43 -15.20 -3.66
CA ASP A 183 44.80 -15.66 -3.91
C ASP A 183 45.04 -16.73 -2.81
N GLY A 184 45.38 -17.99 -3.04
CA GLY A 184 46.10 -18.57 -4.17
C GLY A 184 47.53 -18.87 -3.75
N LEU A 185 47.72 -19.92 -2.91
CA LEU A 185 48.85 -20.86 -2.76
C LEU A 185 49.01 -21.35 -1.31
#